data_AF-A0A2S3VMP1-F1
#
_entry.id   AF-A0A2S3VMP1-F1
#
_cell.length_a   1.000
_cell.length_b   1.000
_cell.length_c   1.000
_cell.angle_alpha   90.00
_cell.angle_beta   90.00
_cell.angle_gamma   90.00
#
_symmetry.space_group_name_H-M   'P 1'
#
loop_
_entity.id
_entity.type
_entity.pdbx_description
1 polymer ?
#
loop_
_entity_poly.entity_id
_entity_poly.type
_entity_poly.pdbx_seq_one_letter_code
_entity_poly.pdbx_strand_id
1 'polypeptide(L)'
;MARTLLDIQLSRLLYPLLIELATAQQILTYGQLIERAQARYPDDQRVANLIPVRMGRILWVIYDFVAERDLPRLTLIIVSAGNQYPGSAMWQHDCPAEQHRCFAFDWSTVDQAFDLYGQHSEKTVTPLRRIPREKAKQLMAAHFHDPANVYPSGIRTLREAIIENIMNGLSVEEAFQIETQLLTPTTQA
;
A
#
# COMPACT_ATOMS: atom_id res chain seq x y z
N MET A 1 9.15 -2.52 -6.06
CA MET A 1 8.13 -3.52 -5.66
C MET A 1 7.08 -3.63 -6.77
N ALA A 2 6.59 -4.83 -7.10
CA ALA A 2 5.54 -4.97 -8.12
C ALA A 2 4.23 -4.33 -7.65
N ARG A 3 3.67 -3.41 -8.44
CA ARG A 3 2.45 -2.64 -8.12
C ARG A 3 1.27 -3.23 -8.88
N THR A 4 0.14 -3.47 -8.21
CA THR A 4 -1.10 -3.83 -8.92
C THR A 4 -1.83 -2.58 -9.41
N LEU A 5 -2.71 -2.74 -10.39
CA LEU A 5 -3.64 -1.68 -10.79
C LEU A 5 -4.44 -1.15 -9.59
N LEU A 6 -4.82 -2.05 -8.69
CA LEU A 6 -5.59 -1.70 -7.50
C LEU A 6 -4.78 -0.87 -6.49
N ASP A 7 -3.48 -1.16 -6.33
CA ASP A 7 -2.60 -0.38 -5.46
C ASP A 7 -2.52 1.07 -5.96
N ILE A 8 -2.44 1.28 -7.28
CA ILE A 8 -2.42 2.61 -7.89
C ILE A 8 -3.77 3.31 -7.70
N GLN A 9 -4.87 2.63 -7.99
CA GLN A 9 -6.22 3.20 -7.84
C GLN A 9 -6.52 3.61 -6.40
N LEU A 10 -6.16 2.78 -5.41
CA LEU A 10 -6.31 3.10 -4.00
C LEU A 10 -5.38 4.24 -3.59
N SER A 11 -4.16 4.30 -4.12
CA SER A 11 -3.22 5.40 -3.82
C SER A 11 -3.77 6.76 -4.28
N ARG A 12 -4.49 6.80 -5.42
CA ARG A 12 -5.20 8.00 -5.91
C ARG A 12 -6.30 8.48 -4.97
N LEU A 13 -6.96 7.55 -4.28
CA LEU A 13 -7.98 7.89 -3.28
C LEU A 13 -7.36 8.33 -1.95
N LEU A 14 -6.22 7.76 -1.57
CA LEU A 14 -5.57 8.10 -0.30
C LEU A 14 -4.71 9.36 -0.39
N TYR A 15 -4.16 9.71 -1.56
CA TYR A 15 -3.28 10.85 -1.70
C TYR A 15 -3.91 12.17 -1.23
N PRO A 16 -5.14 12.55 -1.65
CA PRO A 16 -5.79 13.76 -1.14
C PRO A 16 -5.99 13.75 0.38
N LEU A 17 -6.33 12.58 0.96
CA LEU A 17 -6.46 12.44 2.40
C LEU A 17 -5.13 12.70 3.12
N LEU A 18 -4.01 12.22 2.57
CA LEU A 18 -2.70 12.49 3.16
C LEU A 18 -2.32 13.97 3.08
N ILE A 19 -2.67 14.66 1.98
CA ILE A 19 -2.47 16.10 1.83
C ILE A 19 -3.25 16.88 2.89
N GLU A 20 -4.52 16.52 3.11
CA GLU A 20 -5.34 17.11 4.18
C GLU A 20 -4.68 16.92 5.54
N LEU A 21 -4.16 15.72 5.83
CA LEU A 21 -3.50 15.41 7.10
C LEU A 21 -2.20 16.21 7.28
N ALA A 22 -1.37 16.31 6.24
CA ALA A 22 -0.14 17.09 6.29
C ALA A 22 -0.44 18.59 6.51
N THR A 23 -1.45 19.12 5.82
CA THR A 23 -1.90 20.50 5.98
C THR A 23 -2.44 20.77 7.39
N ALA A 24 -3.16 19.81 7.95
CA ALA A 24 -3.66 19.87 9.33
C ALA A 24 -2.61 19.50 10.39
N GLN A 25 -1.38 19.17 9.99
CA GLN A 25 -0.28 18.71 10.85
C GLN A 25 -0.65 17.50 11.72
N GLN A 26 -1.40 16.56 11.15
CA GLN A 26 -1.88 15.37 11.83
C GLN A 26 -1.06 14.13 11.47
N ILE A 27 -0.70 13.36 12.49
CA ILE A 27 -0.15 12.01 12.36
C ILE A 27 -1.28 11.03 12.67
N LEU A 28 -1.48 10.04 11.80
CA LEU A 28 -2.46 8.99 12.00
C LEU A 28 -1.80 7.61 12.01
N THR A 29 -2.45 6.67 12.68
CA THR A 29 -2.11 5.25 12.52
C THR A 29 -2.65 4.69 11.20
N TYR A 30 -2.09 3.57 10.73
CA TYR A 30 -2.64 2.86 9.56
C TYR A 30 -4.14 2.53 9.71
N GLY A 31 -4.59 2.14 10.90
CA GLY A 31 -6.00 1.85 11.17
C GLY A 31 -6.88 3.10 11.04
N GLN A 32 -6.46 4.21 11.64
CA GLN A 32 -7.18 5.49 11.54
C GLN A 32 -7.24 6.02 10.10
N LEU A 33 -6.19 5.82 9.30
CA LEU A 33 -6.21 6.17 7.88
C LEU A 33 -7.25 5.34 7.11
N ILE A 34 -7.34 4.04 7.39
CA ILE A 34 -8.34 3.15 6.78
C ILE A 34 -9.75 3.61 7.16
N GLU A 35 -10.02 3.85 8.45
CA GLU A 35 -11.31 4.33 8.93
C GLU A 35 -11.71 5.64 8.24
N ARG A 36 -10.76 6.57 8.11
CA ARG A 36 -10.98 7.85 7.42
C ARG A 36 -11.28 7.68 5.94
N ALA A 37 -10.57 6.78 5.26
CA ALA A 37 -10.83 6.46 3.86
C ALA A 37 -12.23 5.84 3.69
N GLN A 38 -12.60 4.88 4.54
CA GLN A 38 -13.91 4.22 4.52
C GLN A 38 -15.06 5.22 4.76
N ALA A 39 -14.87 6.15 5.69
CA ALA A 39 -15.85 7.21 5.95
C ALA A 39 -15.98 8.18 4.75
N ARG A 40 -14.87 8.47 4.05
CA ARG A 40 -14.86 9.38 2.89
C ARG A 40 -15.45 8.77 1.63
N TYR A 41 -15.29 7.45 1.44
CA TYR A 41 -15.68 6.71 0.25
C TYR A 41 -16.53 5.48 0.59
N PRO A 42 -17.71 5.65 1.20
CA PRO A 42 -18.52 4.53 1.72
C PRO A 42 -19.03 3.59 0.61
N ASP A 43 -19.24 4.10 -0.60
CA ASP A 43 -19.75 3.32 -1.73
C ASP A 43 -18.64 2.61 -2.53
N ASP A 44 -17.37 2.88 -2.21
CA ASP A 44 -16.24 2.25 -2.90
C ASP A 44 -15.87 0.91 -2.25
N GLN A 45 -16.29 -0.19 -2.87
CA GLN A 45 -16.00 -1.54 -2.38
C GLN A 45 -14.50 -1.82 -2.22
N ARG A 46 -13.61 -1.14 -2.97
CA ARG A 46 -12.16 -1.32 -2.84
C ARG A 46 -11.67 -0.75 -1.51
N VAL A 47 -12.22 0.39 -1.11
CA VAL A 47 -11.92 1.06 0.16
C VAL A 47 -12.55 0.31 1.33
N ALA A 48 -13.78 -0.18 1.17
CA ALA A 48 -14.46 -0.99 2.18
C ALA A 48 -13.65 -2.24 2.57
N ASN A 49 -12.93 -2.84 1.61
CA ASN A 49 -12.11 -4.03 1.81
C ASN A 49 -10.64 -3.74 2.17
N LEU A 50 -10.27 -2.49 2.47
CA LEU A 50 -8.90 -2.16 2.89
C LEU A 50 -8.52 -2.89 4.18
N ILE A 51 -7.32 -3.47 4.17
CA ILE A 51 -6.72 -4.09 5.35
C ILE A 51 -5.34 -3.46 5.64
N PRO A 52 -4.89 -3.42 6.90
CA PRO A 52 -3.60 -2.81 7.28
C PRO A 52 -2.40 -3.31 6.50
N VAL A 53 -2.40 -4.59 6.08
CA VAL A 53 -1.26 -5.18 5.37
C VAL A 53 -1.10 -4.61 3.96
N ARG A 54 -2.21 -4.35 3.26
CA ARG A 54 -2.18 -3.73 1.92
C ARG A 54 -1.77 -2.26 1.97
N MET A 55 -1.89 -1.62 3.13
CA MET A 55 -1.55 -0.20 3.25
C MET A 55 -0.10 0.11 2.95
N GLY A 56 0.84 -0.78 3.32
CA GLY A 56 2.24 -0.60 2.97
C GLY A 56 2.45 -0.46 1.45
N ARG A 57 1.78 -1.29 0.66
CA ARG A 57 1.88 -1.29 -0.81
C ARG A 57 1.30 -0.04 -1.45
N ILE A 58 0.12 0.36 -0.97
CA ILE A 58 -0.60 1.52 -1.49
C ILE A 58 0.18 2.79 -1.18
N LEU A 59 0.69 2.94 0.05
CA LEU A 59 1.53 4.07 0.43
C LEU A 59 2.86 4.06 -0.34
N TRP A 60 3.42 2.89 -0.67
CA TRP A 60 4.64 2.82 -1.48
C TRP A 60 4.48 3.49 -2.85
N VAL A 61 3.30 3.45 -3.47
CA VAL A 61 3.03 4.17 -4.72
C VAL A 61 3.21 5.68 -4.55
N ILE A 62 2.71 6.22 -3.43
CA ILE A 62 2.82 7.64 -3.08
C ILE A 62 4.26 7.98 -2.71
N TYR A 63 4.93 7.10 -1.96
CA TYR A 63 6.33 7.23 -1.60
C TYR A 63 7.23 7.38 -2.83
N ASP A 64 7.06 6.52 -3.84
CA ASP A 64 7.85 6.60 -5.06
C ASP A 64 7.55 7.90 -5.83
N PHE A 65 6.28 8.33 -5.89
CA PHE A 65 5.91 9.60 -6.53
C PHE A 65 6.61 10.81 -5.90
N VAL A 66 6.59 10.92 -4.56
CA VAL A 66 7.21 12.05 -3.85
C VAL A 66 8.73 11.98 -3.95
N ALA A 67 9.31 10.77 -3.89
CA ALA A 67 10.76 10.58 -4.03
C ALA A 67 11.28 10.97 -5.42
N GLU A 68 10.58 10.61 -6.50
CA GLU A 68 10.94 10.97 -7.87
C GLU A 68 10.95 12.49 -8.14
N ARG A 69 10.29 13.27 -7.28
CA ARG A 69 10.08 14.72 -7.42
C ARG A 69 10.75 15.53 -6.33
N ASP A 70 11.55 14.88 -5.47
CA ASP A 70 12.19 15.49 -4.29
C ASP A 70 11.20 16.23 -3.38
N LEU A 71 9.97 15.70 -3.30
CA LEU A 71 8.93 16.22 -2.40
C LEU A 71 9.09 15.61 -1.00
N PRO A 72 8.62 16.29 0.06
CA PRO A 72 8.60 15.72 1.40
C PRO A 72 7.90 14.36 1.44
N ARG A 73 8.42 13.44 2.26
CA ARG A 73 7.92 12.06 2.33
C ARG A 73 6.57 11.98 3.03
N LEU A 74 5.51 12.31 2.29
CA LEU A 74 4.13 12.43 2.78
C LEU A 74 3.65 11.19 3.56
N THR A 75 4.10 10.00 3.16
CA THR A 75 3.70 8.73 3.79
C THR A 75 4.22 8.55 5.21
N LEU A 76 5.23 9.31 5.64
CA LEU A 76 5.83 9.21 6.99
C LEU A 76 4.96 9.83 8.09
N ILE A 77 3.88 10.55 7.75
CA ILE A 77 2.87 10.99 8.71
C ILE A 77 1.93 9.85 9.13
N ILE A 78 2.11 8.66 8.55
CA ILE A 78 1.34 7.46 8.89
C ILE A 78 2.22 6.49 9.68
N VAL A 79 1.77 6.12 10.87
CA VAL A 79 2.56 5.36 11.84
C VAL A 79 1.89 4.06 12.29
N SER A 80 2.67 3.17 12.89
CA SER A 80 2.13 2.00 13.59
C SER A 80 1.48 2.43 14.91
N ALA A 81 0.35 1.80 15.25
CA ALA A 81 -0.32 2.03 16.53
C ALA A 81 0.56 1.66 17.74
N GLY A 82 1.42 0.64 17.59
CA GLY A 82 2.18 0.07 18.70
C GLY A 82 3.34 0.94 19.18
N ASN A 83 4.08 1.56 18.27
CA ASN A 83 5.29 2.33 18.59
C ASN A 83 5.23 3.80 18.12
N GLN A 84 4.12 4.23 17.51
CA GLN A 84 3.95 5.58 16.96
C GLN A 84 5.07 5.98 15.99
N TYR A 85 5.65 4.99 15.29
CA TYR A 85 6.70 5.19 14.32
C TYR A 85 6.28 4.66 12.94
N PRO A 86 6.75 5.24 11.84
CA PRO A 86 6.52 4.70 10.51
C PRO A 86 6.98 3.24 10.39
N GLY A 87 6.39 2.51 9.43
CA GLY A 87 6.73 1.11 9.18
C GLY A 87 8.23 0.87 9.02
N SER A 88 8.69 -0.34 9.34
CA SER A 88 10.13 -0.69 9.39
C SER A 88 10.90 -0.37 8.10
N ALA A 89 10.25 -0.43 6.95
CA ALA A 89 10.82 -0.05 5.66
C ALA A 89 11.18 1.44 5.53
N MET A 90 10.90 2.25 6.55
CA MET A 90 11.17 3.69 6.60
C MET A 90 12.24 4.06 7.63
N TRP A 91 12.73 3.13 8.44
CA TRP A 91 13.65 3.40 9.55
C TRP A 91 15.02 3.95 9.13
N GLN A 92 15.37 3.81 7.85
CA GLN A 92 16.56 4.43 7.25
C GLN A 92 16.44 5.96 7.10
N HIS A 93 15.23 6.53 7.22
CA HIS A 93 15.01 7.97 7.12
C HIS A 93 14.98 8.62 8.49
N ASP A 94 15.36 9.91 8.54
CA ASP A 94 15.06 10.78 9.68
C ASP A 94 13.57 11.12 9.66
N CYS A 95 12.75 10.24 10.25
CA CYS A 95 11.30 10.35 10.20
C CYS A 95 10.79 11.66 10.86
N PRO A 96 11.30 12.09 12.04
CA PRO A 96 10.91 13.38 12.61
C PRO A 96 11.22 14.57 11.69
N ALA A 97 12.39 14.61 11.07
CA ALA A 97 12.75 15.70 10.15
C ALA A 97 11.85 15.71 8.91
N GLU A 98 11.57 14.54 8.33
CA GLU A 98 10.69 14.43 7.17
C GLU A 98 9.23 14.78 7.49
N GLN A 99 8.72 14.38 8.66
CA GLN A 99 7.39 14.79 9.12
C GLN A 99 7.30 16.31 9.26
N HIS A 100 8.34 16.93 9.83
CA HIS A 100 8.40 18.39 9.94
C HIS A 100 8.42 19.06 8.56
N ARG A 101 9.22 18.54 7.62
CA ARG A 101 9.22 19.00 6.21
C ARG A 101 7.83 18.88 5.59
N CYS A 102 7.15 17.75 5.80
CA CYS A 102 5.78 17.55 5.31
C CYS A 102 4.81 18.60 5.86
N PHE A 103 4.90 18.97 7.13
CA PHE A 103 4.01 19.96 7.75
C PHE A 103 4.33 21.40 7.35
N ALA A 104 5.59 21.68 7.00
CA ALA A 104 6.03 23.00 6.56
C ALA A 104 5.84 23.26 5.06
N PHE A 105 5.62 22.20 4.27
CA PHE A 105 5.52 22.30 2.81
C PHE A 105 4.15 22.78 2.34
N ASP A 106 4.14 23.63 1.30
CA ASP A 106 2.92 24.12 0.68
C ASP A 106 2.35 23.12 -0.34
N TRP A 107 1.50 22.23 0.16
CA TRP A 107 0.86 21.18 -0.65
C TRP A 107 -0.16 21.69 -1.67
N SER A 108 -0.60 22.96 -1.59
CA SER A 108 -1.54 23.52 -2.57
C SER A 108 -0.98 23.57 -3.99
N THR A 109 0.34 23.43 -4.13
CA THR A 109 1.07 23.52 -5.40
C THR A 109 1.21 22.19 -6.15
N VAL A 110 0.77 21.06 -5.58
CA VAL A 110 1.13 19.70 -6.07
C VAL A 110 -0.07 18.86 -6.54
N ASP A 111 -1.31 19.31 -6.32
CA ASP A 111 -2.52 18.48 -6.40
C ASP A 111 -2.74 17.80 -7.77
N GLN A 112 -2.51 18.51 -8.88
CA GLN A 112 -2.73 17.94 -10.23
C GLN A 112 -1.64 16.97 -10.69
N ALA A 113 -0.44 17.02 -10.09
CA ALA A 113 0.70 16.22 -10.55
C ALA A 113 0.53 14.73 -10.22
N PHE A 114 -0.10 14.41 -9.09
CA PHE A 114 -0.33 13.02 -8.69
C PHE A 114 -1.39 12.33 -9.56
N ASP A 115 -2.43 13.06 -9.95
CA ASP A 115 -3.48 12.51 -10.82
C ASP A 115 -2.95 12.09 -12.18
N LEU A 116 -2.08 12.90 -12.79
CA LEU A 116 -1.43 12.56 -14.05
C LEU A 116 -0.46 11.39 -13.88
N TYR A 117 0.32 11.35 -12.79
CA TYR A 117 1.20 10.24 -12.47
C TYR A 117 0.43 8.92 -12.31
N GLY A 118 -0.71 8.95 -11.60
CA GLY A 118 -1.58 7.79 -11.44
C GLY A 118 -2.12 7.31 -12.79
N GLN A 119 -2.61 8.22 -13.65
CA GLN A 119 -3.11 7.85 -14.98
C GLN A 119 -2.01 7.25 -15.88
N HIS A 120 -0.79 7.78 -15.81
CA HIS A 120 0.35 7.22 -16.54
C HIS A 120 0.72 5.84 -15.98
N SER A 121 0.82 5.72 -14.65
CA SER A 121 1.13 4.47 -13.95
C SER A 121 0.13 3.37 -14.32
N GLU A 122 -1.17 3.68 -14.32
CA GLU A 122 -2.24 2.76 -14.74
C GLU A 122 -2.06 2.24 -16.18
N LYS A 123 -1.62 3.10 -17.11
CA LYS A 123 -1.37 2.71 -18.52
C LYS A 123 -0.12 1.87 -18.71
N THR A 124 0.87 2.04 -17.83
CA THR A 124 2.14 1.28 -17.87
C THR A 124 2.06 -0.06 -17.14
N VAL A 125 1.05 -0.24 -16.27
CA VAL A 125 0.76 -1.55 -15.67
C VAL A 125 0.25 -2.44 -16.79
N THR A 126 1.02 -3.48 -17.12
CA THR A 126 0.59 -4.51 -18.06
C THR A 126 -0.79 -4.99 -17.62
N PRO A 127 -1.83 -4.97 -18.49
CA PRO A 127 -3.16 -5.43 -18.12
C PRO A 127 -3.10 -6.93 -17.85
N LEU A 128 -2.86 -7.27 -16.59
CA LEU A 128 -2.76 -8.65 -16.15
C LEU A 128 -4.18 -9.23 -16.24
N ARG A 129 -4.30 -10.32 -16.99
CA ARG A 129 -5.58 -10.93 -17.35
C ARG A 129 -6.34 -11.29 -16.07
N ARG A 130 -7.43 -10.57 -15.77
CA ARG A 130 -8.21 -10.79 -14.55
C ARG A 130 -8.62 -12.25 -14.45
N ILE A 131 -8.26 -12.90 -13.34
CA ILE A 131 -8.62 -14.29 -13.06
C ILE A 131 -9.88 -14.29 -12.17
N PRO A 132 -10.90 -15.11 -12.46
CA PRO A 132 -12.06 -15.25 -11.59
C PRO A 132 -11.68 -15.69 -10.17
N ARG A 133 -12.38 -15.18 -9.15
CA ARG A 133 -12.07 -15.45 -7.73
C ARG A 133 -11.96 -16.94 -7.39
N GLU A 134 -12.87 -17.77 -7.90
CA GLU A 134 -12.81 -19.22 -7.66
C GLU A 134 -11.56 -19.85 -8.26
N LYS A 135 -11.14 -19.40 -9.45
CA LYS A 135 -9.90 -19.86 -10.06
C LYS A 135 -8.67 -19.36 -9.28
N ALA A 136 -8.68 -18.12 -8.80
CA ALA A 136 -7.63 -17.60 -7.93
C ALA A 136 -7.52 -18.38 -6.61
N LYS A 137 -8.65 -18.73 -5.97
CA LYS A 137 -8.69 -19.59 -4.78
C LYS A 137 -8.09 -20.97 -5.03
N GLN A 138 -8.41 -21.59 -6.16
CA GLN A 138 -7.86 -22.89 -6.54
C GLN A 138 -6.34 -22.82 -6.75
N LEU A 139 -5.88 -21.81 -7.49
CA LEU A 139 -4.45 -21.58 -7.74
C LEU A 139 -3.67 -21.32 -6.45
N MET A 140 -4.20 -20.44 -5.59
CA MET A 140 -3.63 -20.14 -4.27
C MET A 140 -3.56 -21.40 -3.39
N ALA A 141 -4.64 -22.17 -3.33
CA ALA A 141 -4.67 -23.39 -2.53
C ALA A 141 -3.69 -24.45 -3.04
N ALA A 142 -3.62 -24.67 -4.36
CA ALA A 142 -2.70 -25.64 -4.95
C ALA A 142 -1.23 -25.29 -4.61
N HIS A 143 -0.87 -24.02 -4.74
CA HIS A 143 0.49 -23.55 -4.42
C HIS A 143 0.81 -23.61 -2.93
N PHE A 144 -0.16 -23.30 -2.06
CA PHE A 144 0.02 -23.37 -0.60
C PHE A 144 0.19 -24.80 -0.06
N HIS A 145 -0.45 -25.80 -0.68
CA HIS A 145 -0.35 -27.20 -0.27
C HIS A 145 0.82 -27.94 -0.91
N ASP A 146 1.54 -27.31 -1.83
CA ASP A 146 2.76 -27.88 -2.39
C ASP A 146 3.86 -27.89 -1.30
N PRO A 147 4.36 -29.07 -0.90
CA PRO A 147 5.37 -29.19 0.16
C PRO A 147 6.71 -28.54 -0.18
N ALA A 148 6.97 -28.20 -1.44
CA ALA A 148 8.14 -27.42 -1.84
C ALA A 148 8.06 -25.95 -1.37
N ASN A 149 6.86 -25.46 -1.05
CA ASN A 149 6.63 -24.08 -0.64
C ASN A 149 6.50 -23.98 0.89
N VAL A 150 7.39 -23.19 1.51
CA VAL A 150 7.42 -22.99 2.96
C VAL A 150 7.07 -21.53 3.28
N TYR A 151 6.06 -21.34 4.12
CA TYR A 151 5.55 -20.01 4.47
C TYR A 151 5.54 -19.77 5.98
N PRO A 152 5.67 -18.51 6.44
CA PRO A 152 5.59 -18.16 7.84
C PRO A 152 4.19 -18.40 8.43
N SER A 153 4.12 -18.60 9.74
CA SER A 153 2.89 -18.96 10.48
C SER A 153 1.75 -17.94 10.38
N GLY A 154 2.00 -16.73 9.85
CA GLY A 154 1.01 -15.69 9.61
C GLY A 154 0.38 -15.67 8.20
N ILE A 155 0.91 -16.39 7.21
CA ILE A 155 0.49 -16.21 5.79
C ILE A 155 -1.00 -16.44 5.55
N ARG A 156 -1.65 -17.23 6.41
CA ARG A 156 -3.09 -17.53 6.34
C ARG A 156 -3.95 -16.30 6.56
N THR A 157 -3.49 -15.30 7.32
CA THR A 157 -4.23 -14.05 7.53
C THR A 157 -4.26 -13.18 6.27
N LEU A 158 -3.34 -13.42 5.34
CA LEU A 158 -3.23 -12.69 4.06
C LEU A 158 -3.96 -13.38 2.92
N ARG A 159 -4.72 -14.45 3.20
CA ARG A 159 -5.42 -15.25 2.19
C ARG A 159 -6.21 -14.39 1.20
N GLU A 160 -7.03 -13.46 1.70
CA GLU A 160 -7.85 -12.63 0.81
C GLU A 160 -6.99 -11.68 -0.04
N ALA A 161 -5.90 -11.12 0.52
CA ALA A 161 -4.96 -10.28 -0.23
C ALA A 161 -4.22 -11.07 -1.32
N ILE A 162 -3.78 -12.31 -1.02
CA ILE A 162 -3.14 -13.20 -2.00
C ILE A 162 -4.11 -13.55 -3.13
N ILE A 163 -5.36 -13.91 -2.80
CA ILE A 163 -6.40 -14.20 -3.80
C ILE A 163 -6.65 -12.97 -4.67
N GLU A 164 -6.77 -11.80 -4.06
CA GLU A 164 -7.00 -10.54 -4.77
C GLU A 164 -5.82 -10.16 -5.68
N ASN A 165 -4.58 -10.37 -5.24
CA ASN A 165 -3.39 -10.19 -6.06
C ASN A 165 -3.42 -11.10 -7.30
N ILE A 166 -3.76 -12.38 -7.12
CA ILE A 166 -3.91 -13.35 -8.23
C ILE A 166 -5.07 -12.97 -9.16
N MET A 167 -6.19 -12.51 -8.60
CA MET A 167 -7.34 -12.01 -9.39
C MET A 167 -6.96 -10.80 -10.23
N ASN A 168 -6.13 -9.91 -9.68
CA ASN A 168 -5.54 -8.76 -10.36
C ASN A 168 -4.34 -9.15 -11.24
N GLY A 169 -4.09 -10.46 -11.35
CA GLY A 169 -3.29 -11.11 -12.38
C GLY A 169 -1.80 -11.22 -12.07
N LEU A 170 -1.38 -11.02 -10.82
CA LEU A 170 -0.07 -11.49 -10.36
C LEU A 170 -0.01 -13.01 -10.51
N SER A 171 1.19 -13.54 -10.78
CA SER A 171 1.39 -14.98 -10.64
C SER A 171 1.18 -15.40 -9.18
N VAL A 172 0.85 -16.68 -8.98
CA VAL A 172 0.62 -17.23 -7.64
C VAL A 172 1.87 -17.06 -6.77
N GLU A 173 3.04 -17.34 -7.33
CA GLU A 173 4.33 -17.21 -6.65
C GLU A 173 4.60 -15.75 -6.26
N GLU A 174 4.44 -14.78 -7.17
CA GLU A 174 4.60 -13.36 -6.85
C GLU A 174 3.61 -12.89 -5.77
N ALA A 175 2.36 -13.35 -5.84
CA ALA A 175 1.34 -13.01 -4.85
C ALA A 175 1.72 -13.54 -3.46
N PHE A 176 2.27 -14.75 -3.35
CA PHE A 176 2.78 -15.27 -2.08
C PHE A 176 4.04 -14.55 -1.63
N GLN A 177 5.03 -14.34 -2.51
CA GLN A 177 6.29 -13.68 -2.16
C GLN A 177 6.05 -12.28 -1.60
N ILE A 178 5.22 -11.48 -2.25
CA ILE A 178 4.97 -10.10 -1.81
C ILE A 178 4.28 -10.08 -0.45
N GLU A 179 3.24 -10.89 -0.25
CA GLU A 179 2.52 -10.92 1.01
C GLU A 179 3.38 -11.53 2.15
N THR A 180 4.29 -12.45 1.82
CA THR A 180 5.24 -13.01 2.77
C THR A 180 6.29 -11.99 3.23
N GLN A 181 6.76 -11.12 2.33
CA GLN A 181 7.66 -9.99 2.68
C GLN A 181 7.01 -8.99 3.64
N LEU A 182 5.67 -8.91 3.67
CA LEU A 182 4.94 -8.05 4.61
C LEU A 182 4.78 -8.67 6.00
N LEU A 183 4.96 -9.99 6.14
CA LEU A 183 4.90 -10.72 7.43
C LEU A 183 6.26 -10.90 8.08
N THR A 184 7.33 -10.85 7.29
CA THR A 184 8.68 -10.91 7.83
C THR A 184 9.06 -9.50 8.27
N PRO A 185 9.24 -9.20 9.57
CA PRO A 185 10.06 -8.06 9.92
C PRO A 185 11.39 -8.29 9.22
N THR A 186 11.91 -7.28 8.53
CA THR A 186 13.25 -7.31 7.95
C THR A 186 14.25 -7.54 9.08
N THR A 187 14.47 -8.80 9.45
CA THR A 187 15.64 -9.21 10.20
C THR A 187 16.71 -9.40 9.13
N GLN A 188 17.43 -8.33 8.85
CA GLN A 188 18.74 -8.47 8.26
C GLN A 188 19.74 -7.79 9.19
N ALA A 189 20.69 -8.64 9.58
CA ALA A 189 21.91 -8.32 10.31
C ALA A 189 22.84 -7.42 9.50
#